data_AF-A0ABD5Y1L6-F1
#
_entry.id   AF-A0ABD5Y1L6-F1
#
_cell.length_a   1.000
_cell.length_b   1.000
_cell.length_c   1.000
_cell.angle_alpha   90.00
_cell.angle_beta   90.00
_cell.angle_gamma   90.00
#
_symmetry.space_group_name_H-M   'P 1'
#
loop_
_entity.id
_entity.type
_entity.pdbx_description
1 polymer ?
#
loop_
_entity_poly.entity_id
_entity_poly.type
_entity_poly.pdbx_seq_one_letter_code
_entity_poly.pdbx_strand_id
1 'polypeptide(L)'
;MTARDPSFAIPGRPERKYPRSGGVEYEGETVFALTPDADHSDGDLDALVADVLESGPYRSGDFMELPMPLYLVRDEETADVFRVTVRDSAIQLHVLPETESAGLRRFYDRLCERSECEWSVVCRTDFG
;
A
#
# COMPACT_ATOMS: atom_id res chain seq x y z
N MET A 1 19.27 14.45 -0.60
CA MET A 1 18.74 15.81 -0.90
C MET A 1 17.32 15.69 -0.43
N THR A 2 16.93 16.23 0.74
CA THR A 2 15.76 15.72 1.49
C THR A 2 14.54 15.52 0.59
N ALA A 3 14.17 14.26 0.37
CA ALA A 3 12.95 13.88 -0.33
C ALA A 3 11.81 14.74 0.21
N ARG A 4 11.10 15.41 -0.70
CA ARG A 4 9.96 16.27 -0.35
C ARG A 4 9.00 15.42 0.44
N ASP A 5 8.70 15.84 1.67
CA ASP A 5 7.83 15.07 2.58
C ASP A 5 6.52 14.70 1.87
N PRO A 6 6.28 13.41 1.55
CA PRO A 6 5.19 13.04 0.67
C PRO A 6 3.86 13.13 1.41
N SER A 7 2.85 13.64 0.72
CA SER A 7 1.49 13.73 1.25
C SER A 7 0.75 12.42 1.06
N PHE A 8 0.14 11.93 2.13
CA PHE A 8 -0.82 10.80 2.12
C PHE A 8 -2.27 11.30 2.23
N ALA A 9 -2.54 12.54 1.87
CA ALA A 9 -3.91 13.05 1.81
C ALA A 9 -4.72 12.20 0.82
N ILE A 10 -5.82 11.60 1.28
CA ILE A 10 -6.67 10.72 0.48
C ILE A 10 -7.72 11.57 -0.25
N PRO A 11 -7.59 11.81 -1.58
CA PRO A 11 -8.50 12.67 -2.33
C PRO A 11 -9.91 12.07 -2.48
N GLY A 12 -10.03 10.74 -2.45
CA GLY A 12 -11.28 10.01 -2.50
C GLY A 12 -11.07 8.59 -1.96
N ARG A 13 -12.13 7.98 -1.43
CA ARG A 13 -12.11 6.59 -0.97
C ARG A 13 -13.03 5.76 -1.84
N PRO A 14 -12.66 4.50 -2.15
CA PRO A 14 -13.53 3.63 -2.91
C PRO A 14 -14.80 3.30 -2.12
N GLU A 15 -15.91 3.09 -2.83
CA GLU A 15 -17.15 2.60 -2.25
C GLU A 15 -17.23 1.08 -2.33
N ARG A 16 -17.51 0.42 -1.20
CA ARG A 16 -17.68 -1.03 -1.16
C ARG A 16 -19.10 -1.43 -1.56
N LYS A 17 -19.24 -2.22 -2.63
CA LYS A 17 -20.50 -2.75 -3.14
C LYS A 17 -20.62 -4.27 -2.91
N TYR A 18 -21.86 -4.71 -2.70
CA TYR A 18 -22.23 -6.10 -2.50
C TYR A 18 -23.22 -6.55 -3.58
N PRO A 19 -22.72 -6.89 -4.79
CA PRO A 19 -23.58 -7.30 -5.89
C PRO A 19 -24.27 -8.64 -5.60
N ARG A 20 -25.45 -8.84 -6.19
CA ARG A 20 -26.26 -10.07 -6.01
C ARG A 20 -25.61 -11.32 -6.59
N SER A 21 -24.63 -11.18 -7.48
CA SER A 21 -23.80 -12.27 -8.03
C SER A 21 -22.83 -12.86 -7.00
N GLY A 22 -22.75 -12.28 -5.79
CA GLY A 22 -21.81 -12.66 -4.76
C GLY A 22 -20.49 -11.91 -4.89
N GLY A 23 -19.73 -11.87 -3.80
CA GLY A 23 -18.45 -11.16 -3.73
C GLY A 23 -18.56 -9.72 -3.23
N VAL A 24 -17.40 -9.07 -3.15
CA VAL A 24 -17.24 -7.67 -2.75
C VAL A 24 -16.56 -6.95 -3.90
N GLU A 25 -17.17 -5.88 -4.37
CA GLU A 25 -16.61 -4.98 -5.38
C GLU A 25 -16.26 -3.64 -4.73
N TYR A 26 -15.26 -2.98 -5.29
CA TYR A 26 -14.88 -1.61 -4.92
C TYR A 26 -15.06 -0.74 -6.15
N GLU A 27 -15.87 0.32 -6.02
CA GLU A 27 -16.04 1.33 -7.06
C GLU A 27 -15.18 2.55 -6.72
N GLY A 28 -14.43 3.00 -7.72
CA GLY A 28 -13.38 4.00 -7.53
C GLY A 28 -12.12 3.40 -6.91
N GLU A 29 -11.02 4.11 -7.04
CA GLU A 29 -9.71 3.70 -6.54
C GLU A 29 -8.85 4.93 -6.23
N THR A 30 -8.14 4.85 -5.10
CA THR A 30 -6.98 5.71 -4.80
C THR A 30 -5.80 4.80 -4.49
N VAL A 31 -4.67 5.02 -5.15
CA VAL A 31 -3.42 4.28 -4.96
C VAL A 31 -2.27 5.24 -4.73
N PHE A 32 -1.44 4.94 -3.74
CA PHE A 32 -0.14 5.57 -3.57
C PHE A 32 0.95 4.63 -4.08
N ALA A 33 1.59 4.99 -5.20
CA ALA A 33 2.72 4.26 -5.75
C ALA A 33 4.01 4.82 -5.14
N LEU A 34 4.77 3.95 -4.47
CA LEU A 34 6.07 4.23 -3.86
C LEU A 34 7.14 3.62 -4.76
N THR A 35 7.96 4.46 -5.37
CA THR A 35 9.04 4.02 -6.27
C THR A 35 10.39 4.38 -5.65
N PRO A 36 11.29 3.42 -5.44
CA PRO A 36 12.63 3.70 -4.94
C PRO A 36 13.46 4.40 -6.02
N ASP A 37 14.39 5.24 -5.61
CA ASP A 37 15.35 5.87 -6.54
C ASP A 37 16.47 4.91 -6.97
N ALA A 38 16.59 3.76 -6.31
CA ALA A 38 17.49 2.67 -6.68
C ALA A 38 16.77 1.64 -7.57
N ASP A 39 17.53 0.99 -8.45
CA ASP A 39 17.00 -0.06 -9.32
C ASP A 39 16.75 -1.35 -8.50
N HIS A 40 15.49 -1.59 -8.17
CA HIS A 40 15.02 -2.77 -7.46
C HIS A 40 14.08 -3.60 -8.34
N SER A 41 14.29 -4.92 -8.33
CA SER A 41 13.32 -5.82 -8.93
C SER A 41 12.05 -5.91 -8.07
N ASP A 42 10.94 -6.31 -8.68
CA ASP A 42 9.70 -6.59 -7.93
C ASP A 42 9.94 -7.59 -6.78
N GLY A 43 10.81 -8.60 -6.99
CA GLY A 43 11.16 -9.56 -5.95
C GLY A 43 11.94 -8.97 -4.76
N ASP A 44 12.79 -7.97 -5.00
CA ASP A 44 13.49 -7.26 -3.92
C ASP A 44 12.51 -6.41 -3.10
N LEU A 45 11.55 -5.78 -3.77
CA LEU A 45 10.50 -4.97 -3.15
C LEU A 45 9.52 -5.84 -2.36
N ASP A 46 9.16 -7.01 -2.87
CA ASP A 46 8.36 -8.00 -2.16
C ASP A 46 9.04 -8.43 -0.86
N ALA A 47 10.34 -8.75 -0.92
CA ALA A 47 11.10 -9.14 0.26
C ALA A 47 11.14 -8.01 1.31
N LEU A 48 11.29 -6.75 0.86
CA LEU A 48 11.25 -5.59 1.74
C LEU A 48 9.87 -5.38 2.37
N VAL A 49 8.78 -5.51 1.60
CA VAL A 49 7.41 -5.43 2.12
C VAL A 49 7.18 -6.52 3.16
N ALA A 50 7.60 -7.76 2.89
CA ALA A 50 7.49 -8.86 3.83
C ALA A 50 8.22 -8.57 5.15
N ASP A 51 9.47 -8.08 5.10
CA ASP A 51 10.23 -7.71 6.30
C ASP A 51 9.56 -6.58 7.11
N VAL A 52 9.02 -5.56 6.45
CA VAL A 52 8.27 -4.48 7.11
C VAL A 52 7.01 -5.02 7.79
N LEU A 53 6.29 -5.94 7.15
CA LEU A 53 5.08 -6.55 7.69
C LEU A 53 5.38 -7.48 8.87
N GLU A 54 6.41 -8.32 8.78
CA GLU A 54 6.78 -9.27 9.84
C GLU A 54 7.34 -8.61 11.09
N SER A 55 8.07 -7.50 10.92
CA SER A 55 8.74 -6.81 12.02
C SER A 55 7.95 -5.63 12.60
N GLY A 56 6.92 -5.17 11.87
CA GLY A 56 6.03 -4.11 12.32
C GLY A 56 4.82 -4.64 13.11
N PRO A 57 4.01 -3.74 13.69
CA PRO A 57 2.77 -4.08 14.40
C PRO A 57 1.64 -4.34 13.39
N TYR A 58 1.89 -5.20 12.40
CA TYR A 58 0.93 -5.51 11.36
C TYR A 58 0.35 -6.90 11.52
N ARG A 59 -0.95 -7.00 11.25
CA ARG A 59 -1.55 -8.25 10.85
C ARG A 59 -1.74 -8.24 9.34
N SER A 60 -1.04 -9.11 8.64
CA SER A 60 -1.16 -9.27 7.20
C SER A 60 -1.71 -10.64 6.82
N GLY A 61 -2.44 -10.70 5.71
CA GLY A 61 -2.82 -11.94 5.05
C GLY A 61 -2.42 -11.88 3.58
N ASP A 62 -1.73 -12.91 3.10
CA ASP A 62 -1.36 -13.09 1.69
C ASP A 62 -2.45 -13.89 0.94
N PHE A 63 -2.83 -13.41 -0.24
CA PHE A 63 -3.73 -14.10 -1.16
C PHE A 63 -2.90 -14.84 -2.22
N MET A 64 -2.31 -15.97 -1.85
CA MET A 64 -1.40 -16.77 -2.70
C MET A 64 -2.02 -17.36 -3.99
N GLU A 65 -3.33 -17.15 -4.24
CA GLU A 65 -3.98 -17.58 -5.49
C GLU A 65 -4.02 -16.48 -6.57
N LEU A 66 -3.44 -15.31 -6.31
CA LEU A 66 -3.36 -14.22 -7.28
C LEU A 66 -2.06 -14.30 -8.09
N PRO A 67 -2.06 -13.82 -9.36
CA PRO A 67 -0.87 -13.80 -10.20
C PRO A 67 0.23 -12.83 -9.71
N MET A 68 -0.02 -12.08 -8.63
CA MET A 68 0.91 -11.16 -7.99
C MET A 68 0.66 -11.10 -6.47
N PRO A 69 1.69 -10.85 -5.64
CA PRO A 69 1.54 -10.72 -4.20
C PRO A 69 0.55 -9.61 -3.82
N LEU A 70 -0.39 -9.96 -2.95
CA LEU A 70 -1.38 -9.04 -2.39
C LEU A 70 -1.43 -9.24 -0.89
N TYR A 71 -1.00 -8.24 -0.15
CA TYR A 71 -1.14 -8.22 1.31
C TYR A 71 -2.36 -7.39 1.69
N LEU A 72 -3.31 -7.98 2.43
CA LEU A 72 -4.27 -7.19 3.21
C LEU A 72 -3.59 -6.85 4.53
N VAL A 73 -3.25 -5.57 4.72
CA VAL A 73 -2.51 -5.07 5.88
C VAL A 73 -3.47 -4.41 6.84
N ARG A 74 -3.38 -4.80 8.11
CA ARG A 74 -3.99 -4.10 9.23
C ARG A 74 -2.89 -3.59 10.15
N ASP A 75 -2.76 -2.28 10.29
CA ASP A 75 -1.90 -1.66 11.30
C ASP A 75 -2.59 -1.77 12.66
N GLU A 76 -1.96 -2.44 13.62
CA GLU A 76 -2.53 -2.62 14.95
C GLU A 76 -2.43 -1.38 15.84
N GLU A 77 -1.54 -0.42 15.50
CA GLU A 77 -1.40 0.84 16.24
C GLU A 77 -2.44 1.88 15.83
N THR A 78 -2.75 1.98 14.53
CA THR A 78 -3.73 2.94 14.02
C THR A 78 -5.11 2.33 13.76
N ALA A 79 -5.20 0.99 13.78
CA ALA A 79 -6.35 0.20 13.34
C ALA A 79 -6.70 0.34 11.85
N ASP A 80 -5.85 1.00 11.05
CA ASP A 80 -6.05 1.18 9.62
C ASP A 80 -5.92 -0.12 8.85
N VAL A 81 -6.73 -0.25 7.79
CA VAL A 81 -6.68 -1.38 6.87
C VAL A 81 -6.49 -0.87 5.45
N PHE A 82 -5.52 -1.41 4.73
CA PHE A 82 -5.24 -1.10 3.33
C PHE A 82 -4.68 -2.34 2.63
N ARG A 83 -4.54 -2.30 1.31
CA ARG A 83 -3.86 -3.36 0.56
C ARG A 83 -2.51 -2.90 0.06
N VAL A 84 -1.55 -3.82 0.05
CA VAL A 84 -0.22 -3.60 -0.51
C VAL A 84 -0.02 -4.59 -1.64
N THR A 85 0.42 -4.09 -2.79
CA THR A 85 0.93 -4.90 -3.90
C THR A 85 2.31 -4.41 -4.32
N VAL A 86 3.05 -5.26 -5.03
CA VAL A 86 4.29 -4.88 -5.70
C VAL A 86 4.13 -5.15 -7.18
N ARG A 87 4.42 -4.14 -8.00
CA ARG A 87 4.35 -4.22 -9.45
C ARG A 87 5.05 -3.03 -10.10
N ASP A 88 5.61 -3.26 -11.28
CA ASP A 88 6.18 -2.21 -12.12
C ASP A 88 7.27 -1.43 -11.36
N SER A 89 8.11 -2.15 -10.58
CA SER A 89 9.15 -1.61 -9.71
C SER A 89 8.63 -0.59 -8.69
N ALA A 90 7.40 -0.77 -8.21
CA ALA A 90 6.78 0.07 -7.20
C ALA A 90 6.00 -0.74 -6.17
N ILE A 91 5.99 -0.26 -4.94
CA ILE A 91 5.07 -0.72 -3.89
C ILE A 91 3.80 0.14 -3.99
N GLN A 92 2.65 -0.48 -4.13
CA GLN A 92 1.36 0.21 -4.28
C GLN A 92 0.52 0.03 -3.03
N LEU A 93 0.17 1.14 -2.38
CA LEU A 93 -0.77 1.16 -1.27
C LEU A 93 -2.16 1.51 -1.80
N HIS A 94 -3.04 0.51 -1.86
CA HIS A 94 -4.42 0.71 -2.29
C HIS A 94 -5.29 1.09 -1.08
N VAL A 95 -5.94 2.24 -1.20
CA VAL A 95 -6.91 2.75 -0.23
C VAL A 95 -8.16 1.86 -0.25
N LEU A 96 -8.65 1.51 0.93
CA LEU A 96 -9.95 0.89 1.18
C LEU A 96 -10.90 1.93 1.82
N PRO A 97 -12.22 1.63 1.93
CA PRO A 97 -13.18 2.60 2.45
C PRO A 97 -12.88 3.14 3.85
N GLU A 98 -12.20 2.35 4.68
CA GLU A 98 -11.86 2.69 6.06
C GLU A 98 -10.37 3.06 6.22
N THR A 99 -9.60 3.17 5.14
CA THR A 99 -8.20 3.57 5.22
C THR A 99 -8.10 5.05 5.58
N GLU A 100 -7.31 5.36 6.61
CA GLU A 100 -6.87 6.72 6.91
C GLU A 100 -5.41 6.97 6.51
N SER A 101 -5.07 8.24 6.32
CA SER A 101 -3.71 8.68 5.95
C SER A 101 -2.65 8.26 6.96
N ALA A 102 -3.02 8.06 8.23
CA ALA A 102 -2.09 7.73 9.31
C ALA A 102 -1.43 6.36 9.09
N GLY A 103 -2.20 5.33 8.78
CA GLY A 103 -1.69 3.99 8.49
C GLY A 103 -0.79 3.95 7.26
N LEU A 104 -1.18 4.63 6.18
CA LEU A 104 -0.36 4.74 4.96
C LEU A 104 0.97 5.43 5.25
N ARG A 105 0.93 6.52 6.02
CA ARG A 105 2.13 7.26 6.41
C ARG A 105 3.05 6.42 7.27
N ARG A 106 2.51 5.71 8.26
CA ARG A 106 3.28 4.81 9.14
C ARG A 106 3.94 3.70 8.36
N PHE A 107 3.26 3.13 7.37
CA PHE A 107 3.86 2.15 6.48
C PHE A 107 5.03 2.72 5.70
N TYR A 108 4.86 3.89 5.11
CA TYR A 108 5.93 4.59 4.40
C TYR A 108 7.12 4.91 5.30
N ASP A 109 6.90 5.42 6.51
CA ASP A 109 7.97 5.75 7.44
C ASP A 109 8.78 4.48 7.80
N ARG A 110 8.12 3.36 8.09
CA ARG A 110 8.76 2.07 8.38
C ARG A 110 9.51 1.49 7.17
N LEU A 111 8.96 1.68 5.97
CA LEU A 111 9.63 1.30 4.72
C LEU A 111 10.94 2.08 4.56
N CYS A 112 10.91 3.41 4.74
CA CYS A 112 12.10 4.25 4.67
C CYS A 112 13.14 3.90 5.74
N GLU A 113 12.71 3.56 6.96
CA GLU A 113 13.62 3.11 8.02
C GLU A 113 14.36 1.80 7.69
N ARG A 114 13.80 0.98 6.79
CA ARG A 114 14.34 -0.34 6.40
C ARG A 114 15.09 -0.33 5.07
N SER A 115 15.07 0.77 4.34
CA SER A 115 15.72 0.90 3.05
C SER A 115 16.79 1.98 3.07
N GLU A 116 17.93 1.73 2.42
CA GLU A 116 19.01 2.73 2.29
C GLU A 116 18.84 3.64 1.05
N CYS A 117 17.61 3.82 0.56
CA CYS A 117 17.29 4.61 -0.63
C CYS A 117 16.24 5.69 -0.37
N GLU A 118 16.24 6.73 -1.20
CA GLU A 118 15.17 7.73 -1.25
C GLU A 118 13.98 7.16 -2.05
N TRP A 119 12.76 7.59 -1.70
CA TRP A 119 11.52 7.14 -2.32
C TRP A 119 10.73 8.31 -2.89
N SER A 120 10.17 8.10 -4.08
CA SER A 120 9.17 8.98 -4.67
C SER A 120 7.77 8.42 -4.43
N VAL A 121 6.81 9.31 -4.17
CA VAL A 121 5.41 8.94 -3.92
C VAL A 121 4.51 9.64 -4.92
N VAL A 122 3.71 8.85 -5.64
CA VAL A 122 2.72 9.35 -6.59
C VAL A 122 1.34 8.86 -6.17
N CYS A 123 0.43 9.79 -5.92
CA CYS A 123 -0.98 9.49 -5.71
C CYS A 123 -1.70 9.41 -7.07
N ARG A 124 -2.43 8.32 -7.29
CA ARG A 124 -3.27 8.08 -8.48
C ARG A 124 -4.71 7.84 -8.03
N THR A 125 -5.65 8.34 -8.80
CA THR A 125 -7.08 8.21 -8.54
C THR A 125 -7.83 7.86 -9.81
N ASP A 126 -8.82 7.00 -9.70
CA ASP A 126 -9.80 6.72 -10.75
C ASP A 126 -11.18 6.57 -10.09
N PHE A 127 -12.13 7.44 -10.44
CA PHE A 127 -13.47 7.44 -9.83
C PHE A 127 -14.60 7.37 -10.86
N GLY A 128 -14.29 7.10 -12.14
CA GLY A 128 -15.28 7.05 -13.22
C GLY A 128 -15.83 8.41 -13.65
#